data_AF-A0A1Q8S6T9-F1
#
_entry.id   AF-A0A1Q8S6T9-F1
#
_cell.length_a   1.000
_cell.length_b   1.000
_cell.length_c   1.000
_cell.angle_alpha   90.00
_cell.angle_beta   90.00
_cell.angle_gamma   90.00
#
_symmetry.space_group_name_H-M   'P 1'
#
loop_
_entity.id
_entity.type
_entity.pdbx_description
1 polymer ?
#
loop_
_entity_poly.entity_id
_entity_poly.type
_entity_poly.pdbx_seq_one_letter_code
_entity_poly.pdbx_strand_id
1 'polypeptide(L)'
;MSSADVEARRRERGVIAQREYRKRHASKVQFLQDENRKLKDAIASITEALGGSGATLPDNVKVALSKARHIAGITESAGEIDKDQGEGRVETPKEPEGRVPSTSALLVAKATHGDGSASEVQLVASGHLSPRLDYGLWLEADRLIRVIDPPLDIIPYMGVGTSTLAGTIFWATMNYSIDIWNSRTSPTAVNFLDRMFNHSRHLTDRHFLLSLAQSRVDYKQKGYMFRKLSEQFERNAMTDMQNLIEADYERNGQPSKWWKKPEEVATIILDQLTSEERVRFDAVLEGKGTKADEELMRPLITWLAQNFICFGNGPRWGAVFIFVGVGGWLKEIRKVEPSFHVAESAS
;
A
#
# COMPACT_ATOMS: atom_id res chain seq x y z
N MET A 1 -22.45 37.31 -20.80
CA MET A 1 -21.90 37.27 -19.42
C MET A 1 -20.42 37.62 -19.50
N SER A 2 -19.93 38.51 -18.64
CA SER A 2 -18.58 39.07 -18.76
C SER A 2 -17.52 38.06 -18.31
N SER A 3 -16.31 38.11 -18.90
CA SER A 3 -15.15 37.32 -18.46
C SER A 3 -14.83 37.53 -16.97
N ALA A 4 -15.14 38.72 -16.45
CA ALA A 4 -14.98 39.07 -15.04
C ALA A 4 -15.92 38.26 -14.11
N ASP A 5 -17.14 37.94 -14.57
CA ASP A 5 -18.11 37.16 -13.79
C ASP A 5 -17.68 35.69 -13.64
N VAL A 6 -16.97 35.16 -14.64
CA VAL A 6 -16.49 33.77 -14.65
C VAL A 6 -15.29 33.62 -13.70
N GLU A 7 -14.39 34.61 -13.67
CA GLU A 7 -13.26 34.62 -12.72
C GLU A 7 -13.70 34.83 -11.27
N ALA A 8 -14.68 35.72 -11.03
CA ALA A 8 -15.26 35.93 -9.71
C ALA A 8 -15.88 34.63 -9.17
N ARG A 9 -16.69 33.94 -9.97
CA ARG A 9 -17.28 32.64 -9.60
C ARG A 9 -16.24 31.55 -9.33
N ARG A 10 -15.09 31.57 -10.03
CA ARG A 10 -14.00 30.61 -9.79
C ARG A 10 -13.29 30.87 -8.45
N ARG A 11 -13.06 32.15 -8.10
CA ARG A 11 -12.47 32.54 -6.81
C ARG A 11 -13.41 32.21 -5.65
N GLU A 12 -14.71 32.49 -5.80
CA GLU A 12 -15.73 32.15 -4.80
C GLU A 12 -15.80 30.63 -4.55
N ARG A 13 -15.76 29.81 -5.61
CA ARG A 13 -15.72 28.34 -5.48
C ARG A 13 -14.45 27.85 -4.76
N GLY A 14 -13.31 28.48 -5.01
CA GLY A 14 -12.05 28.16 -4.31
C GLY A 14 -12.12 28.47 -2.80
N VAL A 15 -12.69 29.62 -2.44
CA VAL A 15 -12.89 30.03 -1.04
C VAL A 15 -13.86 29.08 -0.32
N ILE A 16 -14.95 28.69 -0.99
CA ILE A 16 -15.92 27.73 -0.44
C ILE A 16 -15.27 26.35 -0.23
N ALA A 17 -14.54 25.85 -1.23
CA ALA A 17 -13.85 24.56 -1.13
C ALA A 17 -12.83 24.54 0.02
N GLN A 18 -12.08 25.63 0.21
CA GLN A 18 -11.10 25.72 1.29
C GLN A 18 -11.75 25.86 2.67
N ARG A 19 -12.86 26.59 2.78
CA ARG A 19 -13.67 26.66 4.01
C ARG A 19 -14.25 25.29 4.36
N GLU A 20 -14.78 24.56 3.38
CA GLU A 20 -15.28 23.21 3.61
C GLU A 20 -14.18 22.23 4.00
N TYR A 21 -13.00 22.31 3.38
CA TYR A 21 -11.84 21.51 3.77
C TYR A 21 -11.46 21.76 5.24
N ARG A 22 -11.34 23.03 5.64
CA ARG A 22 -11.05 23.41 7.04
C ARG A 22 -12.13 22.92 7.99
N LYS A 23 -13.41 23.03 7.62
CA LYS A 23 -14.54 22.53 8.41
C LYS A 23 -14.48 21.01 8.59
N ARG A 24 -14.23 20.25 7.51
CA ARG A 24 -14.09 18.79 7.56
C ARG A 24 -12.90 18.35 8.39
N HIS A 25 -11.77 19.06 8.29
CA HIS A 25 -10.60 18.80 9.11
C HIS A 25 -10.88 19.05 10.60
N ALA A 26 -11.50 20.18 10.95
CA ALA A 26 -11.88 20.48 12.32
C ALA A 26 -12.85 19.43 12.90
N SER A 27 -13.88 19.05 12.12
CA SER A 27 -14.83 18.01 12.53
C SER A 27 -14.16 16.64 12.71
N LYS A 28 -13.20 16.27 11.85
CA LYS A 28 -12.48 14.99 11.99
C LYS A 28 -11.55 14.98 13.20
N VAL A 29 -10.88 16.09 13.48
CA VAL A 29 -10.04 16.24 14.68
C VAL A 29 -10.90 16.15 15.95
N GLN A 30 -12.04 16.85 15.98
CA GLN A 30 -13.00 16.75 17.10
C GLN A 30 -13.51 15.32 17.29
N PHE A 31 -13.91 14.65 16.20
CA PHE A 31 -14.36 13.26 16.26
C PHE A 31 -13.28 12.32 16.85
N LEU A 32 -12.02 12.46 16.41
CA LEU A 32 -10.91 11.65 16.93
C LEU A 32 -10.56 11.97 18.39
N GLN A 33 -10.75 13.22 18.81
CA GLN A 33 -10.60 13.61 20.22
C GLN A 33 -11.72 13.03 21.07
N ASP A 34 -12.97 13.06 20.59
CA ASP A 34 -14.13 12.47 21.28
C ASP A 34 -14.02 10.95 21.38
N GLU A 35 -13.56 10.28 20.33
CA GLU A 35 -13.34 8.83 20.31
C GLU A 35 -12.22 8.43 21.28
N ASN A 36 -11.10 9.16 21.29
CA ASN A 36 -10.04 8.96 22.28
C ASN A 36 -10.53 9.19 23.72
N ARG A 37 -11.36 10.22 23.94
CA ARG A 37 -11.95 10.48 25.26
C ARG A 37 -12.85 9.32 25.70
N LYS A 38 -13.76 8.85 24.84
CA LYS A 38 -14.61 7.69 25.13
C LYS A 38 -13.82 6.43 25.44
N LEU A 39 -12.72 6.18 24.72
CA LEU A 39 -11.85 5.04 24.98
C LEU A 39 -11.14 5.16 26.34
N LYS A 40 -10.67 6.36 26.70
CA LYS A 40 -10.10 6.62 28.03
C LYS A 40 -11.13 6.42 29.13
N ASP A 41 -12.34 6.93 28.96
CA ASP A 41 -13.45 6.78 29.91
C ASP A 41 -13.85 5.30 30.09
N ALA A 42 -13.88 4.52 29.00
CA ALA A 42 -14.14 3.09 29.05
C ALA A 42 -13.05 2.32 29.81
N ILE A 43 -11.77 2.66 29.60
CA ILE A 43 -10.65 2.06 30.34
C ILE A 43 -10.72 2.42 31.83
N ALA A 44 -11.06 3.67 32.16
CA ALA A 44 -11.26 4.11 33.54
C ALA A 44 -12.43 3.35 34.20
N SER A 45 -13.59 3.26 33.55
CA SER A 45 -14.76 2.54 34.06
C SER A 45 -14.50 1.05 34.28
N ILE A 46 -13.76 0.39 33.37
CA ILE A 46 -13.32 -1.00 33.55
C ILE A 46 -12.41 -1.12 34.78
N THR A 47 -11.50 -0.16 34.99
CA THR A 47 -10.58 -0.15 36.13
C THR A 47 -11.32 0.02 37.46
N GLU A 48 -12.30 0.93 37.51
CA GLU A 48 -13.14 1.16 38.70
C GLU A 48 -14.04 -0.03 39.03
N ALA A 49 -14.71 -0.61 38.02
CA ALA A 49 -15.56 -1.79 38.20
C ALA A 49 -14.78 -3.00 38.73
N LEU A 50 -13.52 -3.15 38.31
CA LEU A 50 -12.63 -4.20 38.76
C LEU A 50 -12.04 -3.91 40.16
N GLY A 51 -11.78 -2.65 40.49
CA GLY A 51 -11.34 -2.21 41.82
C GLY A 51 -12.42 -2.34 42.89
N GLY A 52 -13.69 -2.10 42.54
CA GLY A 52 -14.83 -2.23 43.46
C GLY A 52 -15.32 -3.66 43.70
N SER A 53 -14.95 -4.63 42.85
CA SER A 53 -15.51 -5.99 42.90
C SER A 53 -14.77 -6.97 43.83
N GLY A 54 -13.66 -6.57 44.48
CA GLY A 54 -12.92 -7.40 45.43
C GLY A 54 -12.40 -8.75 44.88
N ALA A 55 -12.49 -8.97 43.57
CA ALA A 55 -12.12 -10.21 42.90
C ALA A 55 -10.64 -10.17 42.51
N THR A 56 -9.88 -11.19 42.91
CA THR A 56 -8.47 -11.33 42.55
C THR A 56 -8.36 -11.58 41.05
N LEU A 57 -8.03 -10.54 40.27
CA LEU A 57 -7.86 -10.68 38.83
C LEU A 57 -6.69 -11.62 38.50
N PRO A 58 -6.81 -12.43 37.43
CA PRO A 58 -5.68 -13.20 36.92
C PRO A 58 -4.57 -12.27 36.42
N ASP A 59 -3.30 -12.63 36.63
CA ASP A 59 -2.17 -11.71 36.47
C ASP A 59 -1.97 -11.22 35.02
N ASN A 60 -2.37 -12.02 34.03
CA ASN A 60 -2.36 -11.62 32.62
C ASN A 60 -3.31 -10.44 32.34
N VAL A 61 -4.46 -10.37 33.01
CA VAL A 61 -5.43 -9.27 32.85
C VAL A 61 -4.94 -8.01 33.53
N LYS A 62 -4.28 -8.12 34.69
CA LYS A 62 -3.62 -6.98 35.38
C LYS A 62 -2.53 -6.35 34.52
N VAL A 63 -1.69 -7.18 33.89
CA VAL A 63 -0.61 -6.70 33.00
C VAL A 63 -1.19 -6.01 31.76
N ALA A 64 -2.22 -6.59 31.15
CA ALA A 64 -2.89 -6.00 29.99
C ALA A 64 -3.57 -4.65 30.34
N LEU A 65 -4.21 -4.56 31.50
CA LEU A 65 -4.88 -3.34 31.96
C LEU A 65 -3.87 -2.25 32.33
N SER A 66 -2.77 -2.61 32.99
CA SER A 66 -1.67 -1.67 33.30
C SER A 66 -1.03 -1.12 32.03
N LYS A 67 -0.82 -1.96 31.01
CA LYS A 67 -0.34 -1.54 29.70
C LYS A 67 -1.34 -0.62 28.99
N ALA A 68 -2.63 -0.94 29.03
CA ALA A 68 -3.68 -0.09 28.46
C ALA A 68 -3.75 1.28 29.16
N ARG A 69 -3.61 1.30 30.50
CA ARG A 69 -3.59 2.52 31.32
C ARG A 69 -2.40 3.42 31.00
N HIS A 70 -1.22 2.83 30.85
CA HIS A 70 0.01 3.54 30.48
C HIS A 70 -0.10 4.16 29.08
N ILE A 71 -0.60 3.41 28.11
CA ILE A 71 -0.81 3.90 26.73
C ILE A 71 -1.89 5.00 26.70
N ALA A 72 -2.93 4.89 27.52
CA ALA A 72 -4.00 5.88 27.61
C ALA A 72 -3.62 7.15 28.41
N GLY A 73 -2.52 7.11 29.17
CA GLY A 73 -2.06 8.21 30.02
C GLY A 73 -2.98 8.48 31.21
N ILE A 74 -3.65 7.45 31.74
CA ILE A 74 -4.57 7.57 32.87
C ILE A 74 -3.77 7.39 34.17
N THR A 75 -3.42 8.48 34.83
CA THR A 75 -2.78 8.45 36.16
C THR A 75 -3.83 8.13 37.23
N GLU A 76 -3.51 7.23 38.16
CA GLU A 76 -4.34 6.99 39.36
C GLU A 76 -4.41 8.29 40.17
N SER A 77 -5.57 8.95 40.15
CA SER A 77 -5.91 9.98 41.11
C SER A 77 -6.49 9.30 42.34
N ALA A 78 -5.68 9.17 43.38
CA ALA A 78 -6.21 9.17 44.73
C ALA A 78 -6.59 10.63 45.06
N GLY A 79 -7.83 10.88 45.48
CA GLY A 79 -8.25 12.18 46.04
C GLY A 79 -7.45 12.50 47.31
N GLU A 80 -7.34 13.72 47.82
CA GLU A 80 -8.04 14.99 47.61
C GLU A 80 -7.11 16.15 48.05
N ILE A 81 -7.61 17.38 47.89
CA ILE A 81 -7.30 18.62 48.63
C ILE A 81 -6.55 19.70 47.82
N ASP A 82 -7.39 20.67 47.43
CA ASP A 82 -7.13 22.07 47.14
C ASP A 82 -6.00 22.70 47.99
N LYS A 83 -5.02 23.32 47.33
CA LYS A 83 -4.34 24.51 47.83
C LYS A 83 -3.68 25.30 46.69
N ASP A 84 -4.16 26.52 46.60
CA ASP A 84 -3.76 27.66 45.79
C ASP A 84 -2.28 28.10 45.95
N GLN A 85 -1.84 28.92 44.99
CA GLN A 85 -0.57 29.67 44.84
C GLN A 85 0.65 28.88 44.30
N GLY A 86 1.37 29.30 43.26
CA GLY A 86 1.30 30.48 42.39
C GLY A 86 2.52 30.52 41.45
N GLU A 87 2.38 31.30 40.38
CA GLU A 87 3.43 31.88 39.50
C GLU A 87 4.25 31.00 38.54
N GLY A 88 4.13 31.35 37.24
CA GLY A 88 5.33 31.54 36.42
C GLY A 88 5.36 30.87 35.04
N ARG A 89 5.16 31.71 34.00
CA ARG A 89 5.83 31.66 32.68
C ARG A 89 5.14 30.86 31.55
N VAL A 90 4.29 31.58 30.82
CA VAL A 90 3.93 31.30 29.42
C VAL A 90 5.12 31.71 28.53
N GLU A 91 5.71 30.75 27.82
CA GLU A 91 6.56 31.01 26.66
C GLU A 91 5.91 30.44 25.40
N THR A 92 5.44 31.35 24.55
CA THR A 92 5.08 31.10 23.14
C THR A 92 6.32 30.86 22.29
N PRO A 93 6.32 29.85 21.41
CA PRO A 93 7.17 29.85 20.22
C PRO A 93 6.42 30.30 18.96
N LYS A 94 7.11 31.16 18.20
CA LYS A 94 6.70 31.94 17.03
C LYS A 94 6.62 31.12 15.73
N GLU A 95 5.66 31.46 14.88
CA GLU A 95 5.67 31.19 13.42
C GLU A 95 6.87 31.87 12.74
N PRO A 96 7.43 31.28 11.65
CA PRO A 96 8.18 32.03 10.66
C PRO A 96 7.37 32.18 9.36
N GLU A 97 7.09 33.44 9.01
CA GLU A 97 6.67 33.87 7.68
C GLU A 97 7.85 33.77 6.70
N GLY A 98 7.60 33.21 5.51
CA GLY A 98 8.58 33.04 4.45
C GLY A 98 7.97 33.24 3.05
N ARG A 99 7.79 34.53 2.70
CA ARG A 99 7.76 35.16 1.37
C ARG A 99 7.94 34.25 0.13
N VAL A 100 6.95 34.26 -0.77
CA VAL A 100 7.07 33.72 -2.14
C VAL A 100 7.09 34.90 -3.14
N PRO A 101 8.07 35.02 -4.05
CA PRO A 101 8.01 36.01 -5.12
C PRO A 101 7.22 35.51 -6.33
N SER A 102 6.55 36.48 -6.95
CA SER A 102 5.86 36.44 -8.24
C SER A 102 6.82 36.13 -9.40
N THR A 103 6.39 35.25 -10.32
CA THR A 103 6.77 35.33 -11.74
C THR A 103 5.70 34.67 -12.62
N SER A 104 5.10 35.53 -13.44
CA SER A 104 4.64 35.36 -14.84
C SER A 104 4.75 33.99 -15.50
N ALA A 105 3.69 33.59 -16.21
CA ALA A 105 3.71 33.50 -17.69
C ALA A 105 2.34 33.09 -18.24
N LEU A 106 1.90 33.88 -19.23
CA LEU A 106 0.84 33.57 -20.19
C LEU A 106 1.11 32.22 -20.89
N LEU A 107 0.04 31.57 -21.37
CA LEU A 107 -0.16 31.38 -22.81
C LEU A 107 -1.59 30.89 -23.10
N VAL A 108 -2.29 31.75 -23.84
CA VAL A 108 -3.55 31.49 -24.53
C VAL A 108 -3.26 30.62 -25.75
N ALA A 109 -4.06 29.59 -25.97
CA ALA A 109 -4.30 29.05 -27.31
C ALA A 109 -5.81 28.80 -27.46
N LYS A 110 -6.41 29.57 -28.38
CA LYS A 110 -7.82 29.59 -28.73
C LYS A 110 -7.95 29.00 -30.13
N ALA A 111 -8.81 28.01 -30.30
CA ALA A 111 -9.56 27.76 -31.53
C ALA A 111 -10.85 26.98 -31.14
N THR A 112 -12.08 27.53 -31.10
CA THR A 112 -13.02 27.88 -32.21
C THR A 112 -13.07 26.80 -33.31
N HIS A 113 -14.20 26.27 -33.79
CA HIS A 113 -15.63 26.63 -33.82
C HIS A 113 -16.45 25.37 -34.23
N GLY A 114 -17.78 25.44 -34.10
CA GLY A 114 -18.75 24.53 -34.75
C GLY A 114 -19.90 24.18 -33.79
N ASP A 115 -20.85 25.07 -33.52
CA ASP A 115 -22.04 25.40 -34.33
C ASP A 115 -23.03 24.23 -34.44
N GLY A 116 -24.30 24.48 -34.08
CA GLY A 116 -25.33 23.44 -34.13
C GLY A 116 -26.50 23.61 -33.16
N SER A 117 -27.33 24.61 -33.42
CA SER A 117 -28.80 24.63 -33.23
C SER A 117 -29.40 24.32 -31.86
N ALA A 118 -29.92 25.40 -31.24
CA ALA A 118 -30.91 25.35 -30.18
C ALA A 118 -32.24 24.71 -30.65
N SER A 119 -32.85 23.92 -29.78
CA SER A 119 -34.29 23.69 -29.82
C SER A 119 -34.87 24.00 -28.45
N GLU A 120 -35.79 24.94 -28.48
CA GLU A 120 -36.40 25.69 -27.40
C GLU A 120 -37.50 24.85 -26.75
N VAL A 121 -37.33 24.47 -25.48
CA VAL A 121 -38.40 23.90 -24.67
C VAL A 121 -38.72 24.89 -23.56
N GLN A 122 -39.95 25.38 -23.62
CA GLN A 122 -40.56 26.42 -22.80
C GLN A 122 -40.34 26.20 -21.29
N LEU A 123 -39.87 27.25 -20.62
CA LEU A 123 -39.88 27.37 -19.16
C LEU A 123 -41.32 27.41 -18.66
N VAL A 124 -41.75 26.36 -17.96
CA VAL A 124 -42.85 26.45 -17.00
C VAL A 124 -42.23 26.75 -15.65
N ALA A 125 -42.47 27.96 -15.15
CA ALA A 125 -42.07 28.38 -13.82
C ALA A 125 -42.88 27.62 -12.77
N SER A 126 -42.23 26.71 -12.04
CA SER A 126 -42.79 26.09 -10.85
C SER A 126 -41.75 26.08 -9.74
N GLY A 127 -42.01 26.86 -8.69
CA GLY A 127 -41.60 26.63 -7.30
C GLY A 127 -40.11 26.46 -7.00
N HIS A 128 -39.60 27.28 -6.09
CA HIS A 128 -38.34 27.02 -5.37
C HIS A 128 -38.26 25.56 -4.89
N LEU A 129 -37.55 24.72 -5.65
CA LEU A 129 -37.03 23.45 -5.21
C LEU A 129 -35.52 23.57 -5.31
N SER A 130 -34.90 23.94 -4.18
CA SER A 130 -33.48 23.66 -3.97
C SER A 130 -33.25 22.21 -4.40
N PRO A 131 -32.31 21.92 -5.32
CA PRO A 131 -32.00 20.55 -5.67
C PRO A 131 -31.37 19.94 -4.42
N ARG A 132 -32.22 19.28 -3.64
CA ARG A 132 -31.82 18.33 -2.63
C ARG A 132 -31.04 17.25 -3.37
N LEU A 133 -29.71 17.29 -3.23
CA LEU A 133 -28.75 16.30 -3.74
C LEU A 133 -28.86 14.94 -3.00
N ASP A 134 -30.02 14.69 -2.39
CA ASP A 134 -30.32 13.55 -1.54
C ASP A 134 -30.90 12.38 -2.34
N TYR A 135 -31.15 12.55 -3.64
CA TYR A 135 -31.61 11.47 -4.53
C TYR A 135 -30.42 10.57 -4.93
N GLY A 136 -30.16 9.52 -4.14
CA GLY A 136 -29.55 8.29 -4.64
C GLY A 136 -28.02 8.11 -4.51
N LEU A 137 -27.26 9.08 -4.00
CA LEU A 137 -25.77 9.00 -3.91
C LEU A 137 -25.21 8.18 -2.73
N TRP A 138 -26.07 7.46 -2.00
CA TRP A 138 -25.72 6.78 -0.75
C TRP A 138 -26.06 5.28 -0.73
N LEU A 139 -26.39 4.69 -1.88
CA LEU A 139 -26.65 3.24 -2.00
C LEU A 139 -25.59 2.48 -2.80
N GLU A 140 -24.51 3.12 -3.24
CA GLU A 140 -23.31 2.37 -3.62
C GLU A 140 -22.54 2.07 -2.35
N ALA A 141 -22.75 0.86 -1.84
CA ALA A 141 -22.11 0.30 -0.66
C ALA A 141 -20.58 0.12 -0.80
N ASP A 142 -19.94 0.82 -1.74
CA ASP A 142 -18.52 0.67 -1.97
C ASP A 142 -17.84 1.87 -2.63
N ARG A 143 -17.76 2.99 -1.89
CA ARG A 143 -17.04 4.17 -2.37
C ARG A 143 -15.57 3.83 -2.56
N LEU A 144 -15.09 3.96 -3.80
CA LEU A 144 -13.67 3.84 -4.11
C LEU A 144 -12.92 5.04 -3.51
N ILE A 145 -12.04 4.76 -2.56
CA ILE A 145 -11.11 5.72 -1.99
C ILE A 145 -9.82 5.66 -2.77
N ARG A 146 -9.33 6.83 -3.19
CA ARG A 146 -7.99 6.97 -3.72
C ARG A 146 -6.98 6.90 -2.58
N VAL A 147 -6.17 5.85 -2.59
CA VAL A 147 -5.03 5.68 -1.68
C VAL A 147 -3.78 6.23 -2.38
N ILE A 148 -3.19 7.26 -1.76
CA ILE A 148 -1.99 7.93 -2.28
C ILE A 148 -0.72 7.37 -1.61
N ASP A 149 -0.81 6.93 -0.37
CA ASP A 149 0.31 6.32 0.33
C ASP A 149 0.53 4.86 -0.12
N PRO A 150 1.78 4.45 -0.38
CA PRO A 150 2.04 3.08 -0.81
C PRO A 150 1.73 2.08 0.32
N PRO A 151 1.13 0.92 0.01
CA PRO A 151 1.10 -0.22 0.92
C PRO A 151 2.50 -0.57 1.44
N LEU A 152 2.62 -0.93 2.72
CA LEU A 152 3.91 -1.15 3.39
C LEU A 152 4.75 -2.24 2.71
N ASP A 153 4.09 -3.23 2.13
CA ASP A 153 4.70 -4.37 1.45
C ASP A 153 5.30 -4.03 0.08
N ILE A 154 4.87 -2.95 -0.57
CA ILE A 154 5.45 -2.53 -1.86
C ILE A 154 6.55 -1.49 -1.74
N ILE A 155 6.65 -0.80 -0.59
CA ILE A 155 7.63 0.27 -0.36
C ILE A 155 9.07 -0.13 -0.78
N PRO A 156 9.59 -1.33 -0.43
CA PRO A 156 10.95 -1.73 -0.81
C PRO A 156 11.18 -1.82 -2.32
N TYR A 157 10.12 -1.97 -3.11
CA TYR A 157 10.19 -2.23 -4.55
C TYR A 157 9.75 -1.03 -5.39
N MET A 158 9.61 0.15 -4.79
CA MET A 158 9.21 1.40 -5.45
C MET A 158 10.40 2.33 -5.67
N GLY A 159 10.27 3.27 -6.62
CA GLY A 159 11.33 4.24 -6.94
C GLY A 159 12.62 3.52 -7.38
N VAL A 160 13.75 3.80 -6.73
CA VAL A 160 15.01 3.08 -6.98
C VAL A 160 14.90 1.57 -6.76
N GLY A 161 13.97 1.13 -5.91
CA GLY A 161 13.68 -0.28 -5.67
C GLY A 161 13.13 -1.00 -6.90
N THR A 162 12.52 -0.30 -7.87
CA THR A 162 11.92 -0.96 -9.05
C THR A 162 12.96 -1.57 -9.98
N SER A 163 14.15 -0.95 -10.07
CA SER A 163 15.26 -1.40 -10.90
C SER A 163 16.24 -2.30 -10.13
N THR A 164 15.88 -2.72 -8.91
CA THR A 164 16.64 -3.76 -8.20
C THR A 164 16.20 -5.14 -8.66
N LEU A 165 17.03 -6.16 -8.42
CA LEU A 165 16.65 -7.55 -8.67
C LEU A 165 15.41 -7.94 -7.87
N ALA A 166 15.36 -7.58 -6.58
CA ALA A 166 14.23 -7.85 -5.71
C ALA A 166 12.93 -7.23 -6.24
N GLY A 167 12.99 -5.96 -6.68
CA GLY A 167 11.85 -5.28 -7.29
C GLY A 167 11.42 -5.91 -8.62
N THR A 168 12.38 -6.30 -9.46
CA THR A 168 12.09 -6.97 -10.74
C THR A 168 11.39 -8.30 -10.50
N ILE A 169 11.89 -9.12 -9.57
CA ILE A 169 11.25 -10.39 -9.16
C ILE A 169 9.85 -10.13 -8.62
N PHE A 170 9.70 -9.18 -7.69
CA PHE A 170 8.41 -8.86 -7.09
C PHE A 170 7.38 -8.43 -8.15
N TRP A 171 7.73 -7.47 -9.03
CA TRP A 171 6.80 -7.01 -10.04
C TRP A 171 6.51 -8.05 -11.12
N ALA A 172 7.49 -8.88 -11.48
CA ALA A 172 7.26 -10.01 -12.37
C ALA A 172 6.25 -11.01 -11.78
N THR A 173 6.34 -11.32 -10.49
CA THR A 173 5.36 -12.20 -9.82
C THR A 173 3.95 -11.61 -9.80
N MET A 174 3.83 -10.30 -9.55
CA MET A 174 2.54 -9.61 -9.55
C MET A 174 1.89 -9.62 -10.93
N ASN A 175 2.64 -9.25 -11.98
CA ASN A 175 2.15 -9.28 -13.35
C ASN A 175 1.76 -10.70 -13.77
N TYR A 176 2.62 -11.69 -13.47
CA TYR A 176 2.34 -13.09 -13.78
C TYR A 176 1.05 -13.59 -13.10
N SER A 177 0.79 -13.19 -11.85
CA SER A 177 -0.45 -13.54 -11.14
C SER A 177 -1.69 -13.01 -11.87
N ILE A 178 -1.61 -11.76 -12.33
CA ILE A 178 -2.70 -11.09 -13.06
C ILE A 178 -2.90 -11.75 -14.43
N ASP A 179 -1.81 -12.08 -15.13
CA ASP A 179 -1.87 -12.70 -16.45
C ASP A 179 -2.48 -14.11 -16.41
N ILE A 180 -2.08 -14.93 -15.42
CA ILE A 180 -2.71 -16.25 -15.21
C ILE A 180 -4.19 -16.08 -14.87
N TRP A 181 -4.52 -15.11 -14.02
CA TRP A 181 -5.91 -14.87 -13.63
C TRP A 181 -6.80 -14.47 -14.80
N ASN A 182 -6.28 -13.63 -15.70
CA ASN A 182 -6.96 -13.29 -16.94
C ASN A 182 -7.12 -14.51 -17.84
N SER A 183 -6.18 -15.45 -17.76
CA SER A 183 -6.16 -16.72 -18.49
C SER A 183 -6.84 -17.90 -17.75
N ARG A 184 -7.58 -17.65 -16.65
CA ARG A 184 -8.16 -18.68 -15.77
C ARG A 184 -9.18 -19.60 -16.44
N THR A 185 -9.58 -19.32 -17.68
CA THR A 185 -10.37 -20.23 -18.50
C THR A 185 -9.60 -21.50 -18.86
N SER A 186 -8.26 -21.46 -18.84
CA SER A 186 -7.41 -22.61 -19.08
C SER A 186 -7.20 -23.46 -17.80
N PRO A 187 -7.32 -24.80 -17.86
CA PRO A 187 -7.02 -25.68 -16.73
C PRO A 187 -5.60 -25.50 -16.16
N THR A 188 -4.63 -25.23 -17.03
CA THR A 188 -3.24 -24.99 -16.61
C THR A 188 -3.12 -23.74 -15.74
N ALA A 189 -3.85 -22.67 -16.09
CA ALA A 189 -3.87 -21.44 -15.31
C ALA A 189 -4.49 -21.66 -13.93
N VAL A 190 -5.58 -22.45 -13.84
CA VAL A 190 -6.20 -22.82 -12.57
C VAL A 190 -5.22 -23.57 -11.68
N ASN A 191 -4.48 -24.54 -12.22
CA ASN A 191 -3.47 -25.29 -11.45
C ASN A 191 -2.38 -24.38 -10.86
N PHE A 192 -1.91 -23.38 -11.63
CA PHE A 192 -0.94 -22.41 -11.12
C PHE A 192 -1.52 -21.55 -10.00
N LEU A 193 -2.75 -21.04 -10.16
CA LEU A 193 -3.44 -20.26 -9.12
C LEU A 193 -3.67 -21.10 -7.86
N ASP A 194 -4.07 -22.35 -8.02
CA ASP A 194 -4.27 -23.28 -6.91
C ASP A 194 -2.97 -23.50 -6.14
N ARG A 195 -1.84 -23.68 -6.83
CA ARG A 195 -0.54 -23.79 -6.16
C ARG A 195 -0.16 -22.53 -5.39
N MET A 196 -0.43 -21.36 -5.98
CA MET A 196 -0.06 -20.06 -5.39
C MET A 196 -0.89 -19.70 -4.15
N PHE A 197 -2.17 -20.08 -4.13
CA PHE A 197 -3.13 -19.63 -3.12
C PHE A 197 -3.69 -20.73 -2.21
N ASN A 198 -3.62 -22.02 -2.53
CA ASN A 198 -4.21 -23.09 -1.69
C ASN A 198 -3.25 -23.74 -0.69
N HIS A 199 -2.06 -23.17 -0.47
CA HIS A 199 -1.10 -23.75 0.47
C HIS A 199 -1.47 -23.52 1.93
N SER A 200 -2.33 -22.52 2.21
CA SER A 200 -2.82 -22.23 3.55
C SER A 200 -4.33 -21.99 3.54
N ARG A 201 -5.01 -22.48 4.58
CA ARG A 201 -6.45 -22.28 4.80
C ARG A 201 -6.85 -20.80 4.98
N HIS A 202 -5.89 -19.92 5.23
CA HIS A 202 -6.12 -18.49 5.45
C HIS A 202 -6.26 -17.69 4.15
N LEU A 203 -5.96 -18.32 2.99
CA LEU A 203 -6.05 -17.71 1.66
C LEU A 203 -7.36 -18.13 0.97
N THR A 204 -8.49 -17.75 1.56
CA THR A 204 -9.81 -18.20 1.11
C THR A 204 -10.33 -17.43 -0.11
N ASP A 205 -10.12 -16.10 -0.14
CA ASP A 205 -10.65 -15.24 -1.19
C ASP A 205 -9.59 -14.91 -2.26
N ARG A 206 -9.58 -15.69 -3.34
CA ARG A 206 -8.67 -15.48 -4.49
C ARG A 206 -8.99 -14.20 -5.25
N HIS A 207 -10.26 -13.80 -5.33
CA HIS A 207 -10.66 -12.57 -6.02
C HIS A 207 -10.11 -11.35 -5.29
N PHE A 208 -10.21 -11.36 -3.96
CA PHE A 208 -9.61 -10.32 -3.13
C PHE A 208 -8.08 -10.31 -3.22
N LEU A 209 -7.41 -11.46 -3.09
CA LEU A 209 -5.94 -11.52 -3.19
C LEU A 209 -5.41 -10.98 -4.53
N LEU A 210 -6.14 -11.19 -5.62
CA LEU A 210 -5.78 -10.66 -6.93
C LEU A 210 -6.24 -9.24 -7.17
N SER A 211 -7.36 -8.78 -6.61
CA SER A 211 -7.69 -7.36 -6.61
C SER A 211 -6.58 -6.56 -5.91
N LEU A 212 -6.02 -7.12 -4.84
CA LEU A 212 -4.87 -6.55 -4.17
C LEU A 212 -3.61 -6.56 -5.07
N ALA A 213 -3.32 -7.64 -5.79
CA ALA A 213 -2.20 -7.67 -6.74
C ALA A 213 -2.35 -6.61 -7.85
N GLN A 214 -3.55 -6.54 -8.46
CA GLN A 214 -3.90 -5.54 -9.47
C GLN A 214 -3.73 -4.11 -8.92
N SER A 215 -4.23 -3.86 -7.70
CA SER A 215 -4.14 -2.54 -7.09
C SER A 215 -2.70 -2.08 -6.85
N ARG A 216 -1.77 -3.00 -6.57
CA ARG A 216 -0.33 -2.70 -6.43
C ARG A 216 0.31 -2.37 -7.77
N VAL A 217 -0.05 -3.09 -8.84
CA VAL A 217 0.42 -2.78 -10.20
C VAL A 217 -0.13 -1.43 -10.65
N ASP A 218 -1.40 -1.15 -10.38
CA ASP A 218 -2.02 0.15 -10.61
C ASP A 218 -1.27 1.27 -9.85
N TYR A 219 -0.92 1.03 -8.58
CA TYR A 219 -0.13 1.98 -7.80
C TYR A 219 1.25 2.21 -8.43
N LYS A 220 1.96 1.16 -8.84
CA LYS A 220 3.26 1.27 -9.52
C LYS A 220 3.18 2.15 -10.77
N GLN A 221 2.12 1.99 -11.57
CA GLN A 221 1.96 2.70 -12.84
C GLN A 221 1.46 4.14 -12.66
N LYS A 222 0.54 4.37 -11.73
CA LYS A 222 -0.22 5.62 -11.61
C LYS A 222 0.22 6.49 -10.42
N GLY A 223 0.94 5.92 -9.45
CA GLY A 223 1.27 6.55 -8.17
C GLY A 223 0.09 6.62 -7.19
N TYR A 224 -1.02 5.94 -7.49
CA TYR A 224 -2.18 5.82 -6.61
C TYR A 224 -2.97 4.56 -6.98
N MET A 225 -3.75 4.07 -6.02
CA MET A 225 -4.67 2.96 -6.24
C MET A 225 -6.05 3.30 -5.70
N PHE A 226 -7.07 2.63 -6.23
CA PHE A 226 -8.41 2.68 -5.66
C PHE A 226 -8.62 1.48 -4.77
N ARG A 227 -9.16 1.73 -3.58
CA ARG A 227 -9.65 0.69 -2.68
C ARG A 227 -11.10 0.92 -2.37
N LYS A 228 -11.79 -0.19 -2.17
CA LYS A 228 -13.13 -0.21 -1.62
C LYS A 228 -13.10 0.31 -0.17
N LEU A 229 -14.13 1.05 0.25
CA LEU A 229 -14.16 1.64 1.60
C LEU A 229 -14.17 0.54 2.69
N SER A 230 -14.80 -0.60 2.39
CA SER A 230 -14.76 -1.81 3.22
C SER A 230 -13.33 -2.34 3.41
N GLU A 231 -12.51 -2.34 2.34
CA GLU A 231 -11.11 -2.79 2.35
C GLU A 231 -10.15 -1.84 3.11
N GLN A 232 -10.60 -0.64 3.50
CA GLN A 232 -9.77 0.29 4.27
C GLN A 232 -9.51 -0.22 5.69
N PHE A 233 -10.49 -0.92 6.28
CA PHE A 233 -10.39 -1.49 7.63
C PHE A 233 -9.59 -2.81 7.66
N GLU A 234 -9.32 -3.38 6.49
CA GLU A 234 -8.58 -4.64 6.32
C GLU A 234 -7.05 -4.45 6.29
N ARG A 235 -6.54 -3.26 6.61
CA ARG A 235 -5.08 -3.02 6.70
C ARG A 235 -4.42 -3.94 7.74
N ASN A 236 -5.13 -4.23 8.84
CA ASN A 236 -4.71 -5.23 9.82
C ASN A 236 -4.89 -6.66 9.30
N ALA A 237 -5.92 -6.92 8.50
CA ALA A 237 -6.24 -8.26 8.02
C ALA A 237 -5.10 -8.90 7.21
N MET A 238 -4.31 -8.13 6.45
CA MET A 238 -3.18 -8.68 5.70
C MET A 238 -1.98 -9.03 6.59
N THR A 239 -1.68 -8.21 7.59
CA THR A 239 -0.65 -8.52 8.58
C THR A 239 -1.08 -9.70 9.46
N ASP A 240 -2.36 -9.74 9.84
CA ASP A 240 -2.95 -10.84 10.59
C ASP A 240 -2.93 -12.13 9.76
N MET A 241 -3.28 -12.06 8.47
CA MET A 241 -3.21 -13.19 7.55
C MET A 241 -1.79 -13.73 7.40
N GLN A 242 -0.80 -12.86 7.24
CA GLN A 242 0.60 -13.27 7.19
C GLN A 242 1.00 -14.01 8.48
N ASN A 243 0.72 -13.43 9.65
CA ASN A 243 1.05 -14.04 10.94
C ASN A 243 0.37 -15.40 11.12
N LEU A 244 -0.87 -15.54 10.66
CA LEU A 244 -1.61 -16.80 10.68
C LEU A 244 -0.99 -17.86 9.75
N ILE A 245 -0.58 -17.47 8.55
CA ILE A 245 0.11 -18.37 7.60
C ILE A 245 1.45 -18.81 8.18
N GLU A 246 2.25 -17.88 8.72
CA GLU A 246 3.54 -18.18 9.34
C GLU A 246 3.37 -19.14 10.54
N ALA A 247 2.38 -18.90 11.40
CA ALA A 247 2.08 -19.78 12.53
C ALA A 247 1.60 -21.18 12.11
N ASP A 248 0.89 -21.31 10.99
CA ASP A 248 0.45 -22.59 10.44
C ASP A 248 1.64 -23.40 9.93
N TYR A 249 2.57 -22.76 9.21
CA TYR A 249 3.82 -23.37 8.78
C TYR A 249 4.72 -23.77 9.95
N GLU A 250 4.86 -22.90 10.95
CA GLU A 250 5.64 -23.20 12.16
C GLU A 250 5.07 -24.41 12.91
N ARG A 251 3.74 -24.51 13.02
CA ARG A 251 3.06 -25.67 13.60
C ARG A 251 3.33 -26.96 12.83
N ASN A 252 3.46 -26.86 11.50
CA ASN A 252 3.75 -27.99 10.62
C ASN A 252 5.26 -28.29 10.52
N GLY A 253 6.10 -27.67 11.37
CA GLY A 253 7.54 -27.93 11.43
C GLY A 253 8.34 -27.23 10.33
N GLN A 254 7.76 -26.25 9.64
CA GLN A 254 8.42 -25.46 8.60
C GLN A 254 8.60 -24.02 9.12
N PRO A 255 9.75 -23.69 9.72
CA PRO A 255 9.94 -22.36 10.32
C PRO A 255 9.94 -21.27 9.25
N SER A 256 9.50 -20.06 9.62
CA SER A 256 9.44 -18.88 8.74
C SER A 256 10.74 -18.63 7.95
N LYS A 257 11.91 -18.97 8.53
CA LYS A 257 13.23 -18.88 7.87
C LYS A 257 13.37 -19.66 6.57
N TRP A 258 12.55 -20.69 6.35
CA TRP A 258 12.54 -21.49 5.12
C TRP A 258 11.89 -20.76 3.95
N TRP A 259 11.05 -19.76 4.22
CA TRP A 259 10.32 -19.00 3.21
C TRP A 259 11.00 -17.67 2.95
N LYS A 260 11.61 -17.55 1.77
CA LYS A 260 12.42 -16.39 1.38
C LYS A 260 11.60 -15.29 0.75
N LYS A 261 11.84 -14.05 1.18
CA LYS A 261 11.31 -12.84 0.56
C LYS A 261 12.08 -12.48 -0.72
N PRO A 262 11.52 -11.65 -1.62
CA PRO A 262 12.22 -11.20 -2.82
C PRO A 262 13.60 -10.61 -2.55
N GLU A 263 13.78 -9.86 -1.46
CA GLU A 263 15.06 -9.28 -1.07
C GLU A 263 16.08 -10.35 -0.72
N GLU A 264 15.68 -11.35 0.06
CA GLU A 264 16.56 -12.47 0.42
C GLU A 264 16.94 -13.30 -0.81
N VAL A 265 15.97 -13.54 -1.71
CA VAL A 265 16.23 -14.26 -2.97
C VAL A 265 17.20 -13.49 -3.85
N ALA A 266 17.04 -12.17 -3.96
CA ALA A 266 17.97 -11.31 -4.69
C ALA A 266 19.39 -11.40 -4.12
N THR A 267 19.54 -11.30 -2.79
CA THR A 267 20.84 -11.45 -2.14
C THR A 267 21.47 -12.82 -2.43
N ILE A 268 20.70 -13.90 -2.32
CA ILE A 268 21.19 -15.27 -2.61
C ILE A 268 21.68 -15.40 -4.06
N ILE A 269 20.94 -14.84 -5.03
CA ILE A 269 21.33 -14.88 -6.45
C ILE A 269 22.61 -14.08 -6.66
N LEU A 270 22.64 -12.84 -6.18
CA LEU A 270 23.78 -11.95 -6.34
C LEU A 270 25.03 -12.57 -5.71
N ASP A 271 24.92 -13.15 -4.51
CA ASP A 271 26.04 -13.79 -3.79
C ASP A 271 26.73 -14.90 -4.57
N GLN A 272 26.04 -15.56 -5.50
CA GLN A 272 26.60 -16.63 -6.32
C GLN A 272 27.20 -16.17 -7.66
N LEU A 273 26.95 -14.91 -8.04
CA LEU A 273 27.48 -14.30 -9.25
C LEU A 273 28.88 -13.70 -8.99
N THR A 274 29.76 -13.86 -9.98
CA THR A 274 31.04 -13.17 -10.09
C THR A 274 30.84 -11.68 -10.26
N SER A 275 31.87 -10.87 -9.99
CA SER A 275 31.79 -9.42 -10.12
C SER A 275 31.41 -8.97 -11.54
N GLU A 276 31.91 -9.65 -12.57
CA GLU A 276 31.60 -9.33 -13.98
C GLU A 276 30.16 -9.71 -14.36
N GLU A 277 29.70 -10.89 -13.93
CA GLU A 277 28.30 -11.30 -14.11
C GLU A 277 27.34 -10.31 -13.42
N ARG A 278 27.66 -9.86 -12.19
CA ARG A 278 26.86 -8.88 -11.45
C ARG A 278 26.74 -7.54 -12.18
N VAL A 279 27.83 -7.02 -12.73
CA VAL A 279 27.79 -5.74 -13.48
C VAL A 279 26.89 -5.82 -14.70
N ARG A 280 26.93 -6.94 -15.44
CA ARG A 280 26.01 -7.18 -16.55
C ARG A 280 24.57 -7.31 -16.06
N PHE A 281 24.38 -7.99 -14.92
CA PHE A 281 23.08 -8.14 -14.27
C PHE A 281 22.45 -6.78 -13.89
N ASP A 282 23.20 -5.94 -13.21
CA ASP A 282 22.76 -4.61 -12.81
C ASP A 282 22.49 -3.73 -14.04
N ALA A 283 23.30 -3.83 -15.09
CA ALA A 283 23.05 -3.10 -16.34
C ALA A 283 21.71 -3.50 -16.98
N VAL A 284 21.36 -4.79 -17.02
CA VAL A 284 20.05 -5.25 -17.53
C VAL A 284 18.90 -4.70 -16.67
N LEU A 285 19.04 -4.74 -15.34
CA LEU A 285 18.01 -4.25 -14.42
C LEU A 285 17.80 -2.73 -14.52
N GLU A 286 18.84 -1.97 -14.86
CA GLU A 286 18.76 -0.54 -15.17
C GLU A 286 18.24 -0.23 -16.60
N GLY A 287 18.01 -1.25 -17.43
CA GLY A 287 17.60 -1.09 -18.83
C GLY A 287 18.74 -0.67 -19.77
N LYS A 288 20.00 -0.80 -19.35
CA LYS A 288 21.22 -0.49 -20.12
C LYS A 288 21.97 -1.75 -20.60
N GLY A 289 21.48 -2.93 -20.25
CA GLY A 289 22.10 -4.21 -20.58
C GLY A 289 21.96 -4.58 -22.05
N THR A 290 22.76 -5.56 -22.48
CA THR A 290 22.66 -6.08 -23.85
C THR A 290 21.44 -7.01 -23.98
N LYS A 291 20.92 -7.18 -25.21
CA LYS A 291 19.83 -8.14 -25.46
C LYS A 291 20.21 -9.57 -25.12
N ALA A 292 21.48 -9.94 -25.30
CA ALA A 292 21.97 -11.27 -24.95
C ALA A 292 21.91 -11.50 -23.43
N ASP A 293 22.34 -10.51 -22.65
CA ASP A 293 22.26 -10.57 -21.19
C ASP A 293 20.79 -10.62 -20.71
N GLU A 294 19.88 -9.86 -21.35
CA GLU A 294 18.45 -9.92 -21.04
C GLU A 294 17.86 -11.33 -21.28
N GLU A 295 18.20 -11.97 -22.41
CA GLU A 295 17.75 -13.33 -22.73
C GLU A 295 18.35 -14.40 -21.80
N LEU A 296 19.54 -14.18 -21.23
CA LEU A 296 20.12 -15.06 -20.21
C LEU A 296 19.41 -14.94 -18.85
N MET A 297 18.91 -13.75 -18.52
CA MET A 297 18.27 -13.44 -17.23
C MET A 297 16.76 -13.72 -17.24
N ARG A 298 16.09 -13.56 -18.39
CA ARG A 298 14.65 -13.78 -18.56
C ARG A 298 14.18 -15.15 -18.04
N PRO A 299 14.87 -16.28 -18.30
CA PRO A 299 14.45 -17.59 -17.79
C PRO A 299 14.43 -17.66 -16.26
N LEU A 300 15.40 -17.04 -15.58
CA LEU A 300 15.46 -17.03 -14.12
C LEU A 300 14.27 -16.25 -13.54
N ILE A 301 14.03 -15.03 -14.03
CA ILE A 301 12.92 -14.19 -13.55
C ILE A 301 11.58 -14.86 -13.84
N THR A 302 11.43 -15.45 -15.03
CA THR A 302 10.22 -16.19 -15.40
C THR A 302 10.01 -17.39 -14.48
N TRP A 303 11.06 -18.16 -14.21
CA TRP A 303 10.99 -19.32 -13.31
C TRP A 303 10.63 -18.91 -11.87
N LEU A 304 11.19 -17.82 -11.36
CA LEU A 304 10.82 -17.27 -10.04
C LEU A 304 9.36 -16.82 -10.01
N ALA A 305 8.92 -16.10 -11.04
CA ALA A 305 7.55 -15.63 -11.17
C ALA A 305 6.55 -16.79 -11.26
N GLN A 306 6.96 -17.90 -11.87
CA GLN A 306 6.11 -19.09 -11.98
C GLN A 306 5.98 -19.84 -10.66
N ASN A 307 7.03 -19.88 -9.83
CA ASN A 307 7.18 -20.83 -8.72
C ASN A 307 7.12 -20.23 -7.30
N PHE A 308 6.45 -19.09 -7.13
CA PHE A 308 6.23 -18.52 -5.80
C PHE A 308 4.91 -19.01 -5.17
N ILE A 309 4.77 -18.78 -3.87
CA ILE A 309 3.51 -18.89 -3.15
C ILE A 309 3.18 -17.59 -2.41
N CYS A 310 1.89 -17.28 -2.23
CA CYS A 310 1.45 -16.00 -1.67
C CYS A 310 1.36 -16.05 -0.14
N PHE A 311 2.00 -15.13 0.57
CA PHE A 311 1.87 -14.99 2.04
C PHE A 311 0.94 -13.84 2.46
N GLY A 312 0.11 -13.36 1.53
CA GLY A 312 -0.75 -12.18 1.69
C GLY A 312 0.01 -10.86 1.50
N ASN A 313 1.15 -10.70 2.17
CA ASN A 313 2.01 -9.51 2.02
C ASN A 313 3.04 -9.61 0.87
N GLY A 314 2.92 -10.61 0.01
CA GLY A 314 3.79 -10.78 -1.15
C GLY A 314 4.21 -12.23 -1.42
N PRO A 315 5.04 -12.43 -2.46
CA PRO A 315 5.52 -13.74 -2.87
C PRO A 315 6.59 -14.28 -1.90
N ARG A 316 6.65 -15.61 -1.78
CA ARG A 316 7.69 -16.36 -1.07
C ARG A 316 8.15 -17.57 -1.86
N TRP A 317 9.38 -18.01 -1.59
CA TRP A 317 9.96 -19.23 -2.15
C TRP A 317 10.60 -20.08 -1.06
N GLY A 318 10.56 -21.40 -1.19
CA GLY A 318 11.29 -22.29 -0.30
C GLY A 318 12.80 -22.14 -0.51
N ALA A 319 13.58 -22.07 0.57
CA ALA A 319 15.02 -21.89 0.51
C ALA A 319 15.71 -22.98 -0.33
N VAL A 320 15.34 -24.25 -0.12
CA VAL A 320 15.86 -25.38 -0.91
C VAL A 320 15.56 -25.21 -2.40
N PHE A 321 14.35 -24.77 -2.73
CA PHE A 321 13.93 -24.56 -4.12
C PHE A 321 14.79 -23.49 -4.80
N ILE A 322 15.06 -22.39 -4.11
CA ILE A 322 15.92 -21.31 -4.60
C ILE A 322 17.35 -21.80 -4.82
N PHE A 323 17.98 -22.46 -3.83
CA PHE A 323 19.37 -22.91 -3.99
C PHE A 323 19.55 -23.89 -5.15
N VAL A 324 18.61 -24.84 -5.31
CA VAL A 324 18.67 -25.81 -6.41
C VAL A 324 18.42 -25.14 -7.76
N GLY A 325 17.41 -24.27 -7.86
CA GLY A 325 17.07 -23.60 -9.11
C GLY A 325 18.14 -22.63 -9.58
N VAL A 326 18.67 -21.79 -8.68
CA VAL A 326 19.75 -20.84 -8.98
C VAL A 326 21.03 -21.58 -9.35
N GLY A 327 21.40 -22.64 -8.63
CA GLY A 327 22.55 -23.47 -8.98
C GLY A 327 22.43 -24.11 -10.37
N GLY A 328 21.24 -24.57 -10.74
CA GLY A 328 20.95 -25.09 -12.08
C GLY A 328 21.09 -24.03 -13.17
N TRP A 329 20.51 -22.85 -12.96
CA TRP A 329 20.60 -21.73 -13.89
C TRP A 329 22.04 -21.21 -14.08
N LEU A 330 22.81 -21.08 -12.99
CA LEU A 330 24.22 -20.67 -13.05
C LEU A 330 25.07 -21.65 -13.87
N LYS A 331 24.79 -22.95 -13.75
CA LYS A 331 25.45 -23.97 -14.56
C LYS A 331 25.18 -23.78 -16.05
N GLU A 332 23.98 -23.37 -16.42
CA GLU A 332 23.64 -23.09 -17.83
C GLU A 332 24.30 -21.82 -18.34
N ILE A 333 24.32 -20.72 -17.57
CA ILE A 333 25.04 -19.49 -17.96
C ILE A 333 26.52 -19.78 -18.20
N ARG A 334 27.16 -20.47 -17.28
CA ARG A 334 28.60 -20.78 -17.36
C ARG A 334 28.96 -21.83 -18.40
N LYS A 335 27.98 -22.50 -19.02
CA LYS A 335 28.21 -23.33 -20.21
C LYS A 335 28.19 -22.50 -21.49
N VAL A 336 27.43 -21.42 -21.52
CA VAL A 336 27.34 -20.52 -22.67
C VAL A 336 28.60 -19.64 -22.78
N GLU A 337 29.15 -19.20 -21.64
CA GLU A 337 30.36 -18.36 -21.59
C GLU A 337 31.68 -18.94 -22.15
N PRO A 338 32.05 -20.22 -21.96
CA PRO A 338 33.30 -20.77 -22.50
C PRO A 338 33.36 -20.80 -24.03
N SER A 339 32.25 -20.54 -24.72
CA SER A 339 32.23 -20.48 -26.20
C SER A 339 32.72 -19.15 -26.79
N PHE A 340 32.91 -18.10 -25.99
CA PHE A 340 33.42 -16.81 -26.48
C PHE A 340 34.94 -16.66 -26.40
N HIS A 341 35.63 -17.37 -25.49
CA HIS A 341 37.10 -17.25 -25.36
C HIS A 341 37.91 -18.04 -26.40
N VAL A 342 37.29 -18.94 -27.16
CA VAL A 342 37.99 -19.72 -28.20
C VAL A 342 37.99 -19.00 -29.56
N ALA A 343 37.12 -18.01 -29.76
CA ALA A 343 37.02 -17.30 -31.05
C ALA A 343 38.02 -16.13 -31.21
N GLU A 344 38.62 -15.63 -30.11
CA GLU A 344 39.51 -14.46 -30.15
C GLU A 344 41.01 -14.81 -30.16
N SER A 345 41.36 -16.09 -30.16
CA SER A 345 42.76 -16.57 -30.22
C SER A 345 43.13 -17.18 -31.58
N ALA A 346 42.28 -17.01 -32.60
CA ALA A 346 42.53 -17.43 -33.97
C ALA A 346 42.20 -16.30 -34.96
N SER A 347 42.98 -15.21 -34.93
CA SER A 347 43.15 -14.28 -36.07
C SER A 347 44.50 -13.58 -35.99
#